data_AF-A0A7C2ASR8-F1
#
_entry.id   AF-A0A7C2ASR8-F1
#
_cell.length_a   1.000
_cell.length_b   1.000
_cell.length_c   1.000
_cell.angle_alpha   90.00
_cell.angle_beta   90.00
_cell.angle_gamma   90.00
#
_symmetry.space_group_name_H-M   'P 1'
#
loop_
_entity.id
_entity.type
_entity.pdbx_description
1 polymer ?
#
loop_
_entity_poly.entity_id
_entity_poly.type
_entity_poly.pdbx_seq_one_letter_code
_entity_poly.pdbx_strand_id
1 'polypeptide(L)'
;MPGLLRRARSEFERQRRATEWLRWFSGDSTESTYRRELVRVTGLEPELAWELVRDLAPLLVGRVPATLGVPVLLATSVLVADLPKPTEASWALLAATLEELEPAHARTVLESLALAWQRSYGAFTSEERQRSIRAELQRTIRRLVASDAPGIDALTALLTAFEGDSDRHSGSAILKDT
;
A
#
# COMPACT_ATOMS: atom_id res chain seq x y z
N MET A 1 23.70 -16.86 -3.18
CA MET A 1 23.02 -15.80 -2.39
C MET A 1 22.35 -16.49 -1.21
N PRO A 2 22.90 -16.42 0.01
CA PRO A 2 22.21 -17.00 1.16
C PRO A 2 21.04 -16.07 1.49
N GLY A 3 19.83 -16.52 1.18
CA GLY A 3 18.61 -15.88 1.65
C GLY A 3 18.65 -15.86 3.17
N LEU A 4 18.56 -14.67 3.76
CA LEU A 4 18.24 -14.50 5.17
C LEU A 4 16.85 -15.11 5.38
N LEU A 5 16.81 -16.41 5.67
CA LEU A 5 15.63 -17.09 6.19
C LEU A 5 15.34 -16.41 7.53
N ARG A 6 14.48 -15.39 7.49
CA ARG A 6 14.03 -14.64 8.66
C ARG A 6 13.53 -15.66 9.67
N ARG A 7 14.18 -15.74 10.83
CA ARG A 7 13.79 -16.63 11.92
C ARG A 7 12.32 -16.37 12.23
N ALA A 8 11.53 -17.43 12.32
CA ALA A 8 10.14 -17.32 12.75
C ALA A 8 10.09 -16.56 14.09
N ARG A 9 9.34 -15.46 14.13
CA ARG A 9 9.19 -14.63 15.34
C ARG A 9 8.72 -15.51 16.49
N SER A 10 9.34 -15.37 17.65
CA SER A 10 8.87 -16.01 18.89
C SER A 10 7.46 -15.55 19.25
N GLU A 11 6.76 -16.33 20.07
CA GLU A 11 5.42 -15.98 20.55
C GLU A 11 5.40 -14.64 21.29
N PHE A 12 6.43 -14.38 22.09
CA PHE A 12 6.61 -13.11 22.78
C PHE A 12 6.75 -11.93 21.81
N GLU A 13 7.55 -12.06 20.75
CA GLU A 13 7.68 -11.02 19.73
C GLU A 13 6.37 -10.78 18.96
N ARG A 14 5.62 -11.85 18.66
CA ARG A 14 4.29 -11.74 18.05
C ARG A 14 3.33 -10.98 18.96
N GLN A 15 3.30 -11.31 20.25
CA GLN A 15 2.43 -10.64 21.22
C GLN A 15 2.81 -9.18 21.42
N ARG A 16 4.11 -8.87 21.54
CA ARG A 16 4.60 -7.48 21.65
C ARG A 16 4.19 -6.66 20.43
N ARG A 17 4.41 -7.21 19.23
CA ARG A 17 4.03 -6.56 17.98
C ARG A 17 2.52 -6.37 17.85
N ALA A 18 1.71 -7.34 18.29
CA ALA A 18 0.26 -7.21 18.31
C ALA A 18 -0.20 -6.05 19.23
N THR A 19 0.40 -5.92 20.42
CA THR A 19 0.14 -4.80 21.33
C THR A 19 0.56 -3.46 20.72
N GLU A 20 1.73 -3.40 20.09
CA GLU A 20 2.18 -2.19 19.39
C GLU A 20 1.27 -1.84 18.22
N TRP A 21 0.79 -2.82 17.46
CA TRP A 21 -0.20 -2.63 16.39
C TRP A 21 -1.47 -1.97 16.93
N LEU A 22 -2.03 -2.47 18.02
CA LEU A 22 -3.23 -1.87 18.62
C LEU A 22 -3.00 -0.43 19.09
N ARG A 23 -1.80 -0.11 19.58
CA ARG A 23 -1.43 1.26 19.99
C ARG A 23 -1.40 2.21 18.79
N TRP A 24 -0.84 1.75 17.68
CA TRP A 24 -0.68 2.57 16.49
C TRP A 24 -1.92 2.61 15.61
N PHE A 25 -2.84 1.65 15.71
CA PHE A 25 -3.99 1.54 14.80
C PHE A 25 -5.28 1.40 15.59
N SER A 26 -5.64 2.47 16.29
CA SER A 26 -6.91 2.57 16.99
C SER A 26 -8.05 3.03 16.06
N GLY A 27 -9.22 2.43 16.24
CA GLY A 27 -10.45 2.77 15.51
C GLY A 27 -11.18 1.53 14.99
N ASP A 28 -12.34 1.75 14.36
CA ASP A 28 -13.15 0.67 13.81
C ASP A 28 -12.54 0.14 12.51
N SER A 29 -12.18 -1.15 12.54
CA SER A 29 -11.54 -1.89 11.44
C SER A 29 -12.44 -3.00 10.90
N THR A 30 -13.72 -3.05 11.29
CA THR A 30 -14.68 -4.06 10.83
C THR A 30 -14.98 -3.92 9.34
N GLU A 31 -15.31 -5.04 8.69
CA GLU A 31 -15.64 -5.05 7.26
C GLU A 31 -16.83 -4.14 6.93
N SER A 32 -17.86 -4.11 7.79
CA SER A 32 -19.02 -3.24 7.60
C SER A 32 -18.65 -1.75 7.62
N THR A 33 -17.66 -1.36 8.43
CA THR A 33 -17.14 -0.01 8.44
C THR A 33 -16.27 0.28 7.21
N TYR A 34 -15.47 -0.68 6.73
CA TYR A 34 -14.79 -0.55 5.44
C TYR A 34 -15.77 -0.34 4.27
N ARG A 35 -16.85 -1.12 4.20
CA ARG A 35 -17.88 -0.97 3.15
C ARG A 35 -18.54 0.40 3.18
N ARG A 36 -18.96 0.87 4.37
CA ARG A 36 -19.53 2.22 4.54
C ARG A 36 -18.55 3.31 4.12
N GLU A 37 -17.29 3.16 4.51
CA GLU A 37 -16.24 4.12 4.20
C GLU A 37 -15.90 4.16 2.71
N LEU A 38 -15.89 3.01 2.03
CA LEU A 38 -15.72 2.93 0.56
C LEU A 38 -16.81 3.68 -0.18
N VAL A 39 -18.08 3.48 0.20
CA VAL A 39 -19.22 4.21 -0.38
C VAL A 39 -19.04 5.72 -0.15
N ARG A 40 -18.67 6.12 1.07
CA ARG A 40 -18.43 7.53 1.41
C ARG A 40 -17.32 8.17 0.57
N VAL A 41 -16.23 7.43 0.33
CA VAL A 41 -15.03 7.92 -0.36
C VAL A 41 -15.18 7.91 -1.88
N THR A 42 -15.88 6.91 -2.43
CA THR A 42 -15.99 6.71 -3.89
C THR A 42 -17.29 7.22 -4.48
N GLY A 43 -18.36 7.34 -3.68
CA GLY A 43 -19.71 7.65 -4.16
C GLY A 43 -20.37 6.53 -4.96
N LEU A 44 -19.75 5.34 -5.03
CA LEU A 44 -20.28 4.18 -5.76
C LEU A 44 -21.31 3.42 -4.92
N GLU A 45 -22.15 2.65 -5.61
CA GLU A 45 -23.01 1.64 -4.97
C GLU A 45 -22.16 0.65 -4.13
N PRO A 46 -22.67 0.15 -2.99
CA PRO A 46 -21.89 -0.62 -2.02
C PRO A 46 -21.18 -1.83 -2.61
N GLU A 47 -21.84 -2.58 -3.49
CA GLU A 47 -21.30 -3.77 -4.13
C GLU A 47 -20.14 -3.40 -5.06
N LEU A 48 -20.33 -2.40 -5.92
CA LEU A 48 -19.29 -1.94 -6.84
C LEU A 48 -18.09 -1.35 -6.08
N ALA A 49 -18.35 -0.57 -5.03
CA ALA A 49 -17.30 0.01 -4.20
C ALA A 49 -16.45 -1.07 -3.52
N TRP A 50 -17.08 -2.17 -3.09
CA TRP A 50 -16.38 -3.30 -2.48
C TRP A 50 -15.55 -4.08 -3.50
N GLU A 51 -16.07 -4.32 -4.70
CA GLU A 51 -15.36 -5.04 -5.77
C GLU A 51 -14.00 -4.41 -6.13
N LEU A 52 -13.89 -3.07 -6.02
CA LEU A 52 -12.62 -2.36 -6.29
C LEU A 52 -11.46 -2.82 -5.40
N VAL A 53 -11.75 -3.29 -4.19
CA VAL A 53 -10.73 -3.56 -3.17
C VAL A 53 -10.87 -4.95 -2.54
N ARG A 54 -11.85 -5.75 -2.97
CA ARG A 54 -12.19 -7.06 -2.37
C ARG A 54 -10.97 -7.95 -2.18
N ASP A 55 -10.09 -7.98 -3.18
CA ASP A 55 -8.93 -8.87 -3.18
C ASP A 55 -7.84 -8.41 -2.21
N LEU A 56 -7.82 -7.13 -1.81
CA LEU A 56 -6.81 -6.54 -0.92
C LEU A 56 -7.35 -6.27 0.49
N ALA A 57 -8.66 -6.08 0.64
CA ALA A 57 -9.30 -5.77 1.91
C ALA A 57 -8.94 -6.74 3.06
N PRO A 58 -8.80 -8.07 2.84
CA PRO A 58 -8.41 -9.01 3.90
C PRO A 58 -7.06 -8.70 4.57
N LEU A 59 -6.18 -7.93 3.92
CA LEU A 59 -4.90 -7.49 4.52
C LEU A 59 -5.08 -6.42 5.59
N LEU A 60 -6.12 -5.57 5.48
CA LEU A 60 -6.29 -4.40 6.34
C LEU A 60 -7.50 -4.51 7.28
N VAL A 61 -8.56 -5.20 6.86
CA VAL A 61 -9.76 -5.43 7.69
C VAL A 61 -9.36 -6.16 8.97
N GLY A 62 -9.89 -5.69 10.10
CA GLY A 62 -9.56 -6.17 11.44
C GLY A 62 -8.20 -5.69 11.98
N ARG A 63 -7.37 -5.01 11.19
CA ARG A 63 -6.01 -4.57 11.57
C ARG A 63 -5.82 -3.06 11.53
N VAL A 64 -6.37 -2.40 10.51
CA VAL A 64 -6.24 -0.97 10.24
C VAL A 64 -7.63 -0.33 10.27
N PRO A 65 -7.82 0.83 10.93
CA PRO A 65 -9.13 1.49 10.95
C PRO A 65 -9.56 1.89 9.53
N ALA A 66 -10.85 1.71 9.21
CA ALA A 66 -11.38 1.89 7.86
C ALA A 66 -11.08 3.27 7.27
N THR A 67 -11.12 4.32 8.09
CA THR A 67 -10.84 5.71 7.70
C THR A 67 -9.41 5.93 7.19
N LEU A 68 -8.48 5.05 7.55
CA LEU A 68 -7.12 5.00 7.01
C LEU A 68 -7.00 3.93 5.91
N GLY A 69 -7.53 2.74 6.16
CA GLY A 69 -7.36 1.58 5.28
C GLY A 69 -8.04 1.74 3.91
N VAL A 70 -9.21 2.36 3.84
CA VAL A 70 -9.91 2.56 2.55
C VAL A 70 -9.11 3.44 1.58
N PRO A 71 -8.67 4.66 1.98
CA PRO A 71 -7.77 5.46 1.15
C PRO A 71 -6.49 4.72 0.76
N VAL A 72 -5.92 3.92 1.64
CA VAL A 72 -4.73 3.08 1.34
C VAL A 72 -5.02 2.08 0.24
N LEU A 73 -6.13 1.35 0.30
CA LEU A 73 -6.49 0.34 -0.71
C LEU A 73 -6.65 0.98 -2.08
N LEU A 74 -7.32 2.13 -2.13
CA LEU A 74 -7.52 2.89 -3.37
C LEU A 74 -6.20 3.44 -3.91
N ALA A 75 -5.36 4.03 -3.04
CA ALA A 75 -4.03 4.53 -3.42
C ALA A 75 -3.15 3.42 -4.01
N THR A 76 -3.14 2.27 -3.33
CA THR A 76 -2.35 1.09 -3.71
C THR A 76 -2.79 0.57 -5.08
N SER A 77 -4.10 0.40 -5.27
CA SER A 77 -4.66 -0.10 -6.53
C SER A 77 -4.32 0.80 -7.72
N VAL A 78 -4.35 2.13 -7.53
CA VAL A 78 -3.94 3.07 -8.58
C VAL A 78 -2.42 3.06 -8.79
N LEU A 79 -1.62 2.97 -7.73
CA LEU A 79 -0.16 3.04 -7.82
C LEU A 79 0.43 1.94 -8.73
N VAL A 80 -0.18 0.76 -8.72
CA VAL A 80 0.32 -0.43 -9.43
C VAL A 80 -0.51 -0.80 -10.66
N ALA A 81 -1.50 0.00 -11.04
CA ALA A 81 -2.45 -0.31 -12.09
C ALA A 81 -1.79 -0.66 -13.44
N ASP A 82 -0.69 0.02 -13.77
CA ASP A 82 0.04 -0.18 -15.03
C ASP A 82 1.06 -1.32 -14.98
N LEU A 83 1.22 -2.00 -13.84
CA LEU A 83 2.15 -3.12 -13.75
C LEU A 83 1.55 -4.36 -14.41
N PRO A 84 2.37 -5.29 -14.94
CA PRO A 84 1.88 -6.52 -15.58
C PRO A 84 1.05 -7.42 -14.68
N LYS A 85 1.21 -7.26 -13.36
CA LYS A 85 0.66 -8.07 -12.28
C LYS A 85 0.19 -7.17 -11.14
N PRO A 86 -0.87 -6.35 -11.36
CA PRO A 86 -1.24 -5.27 -10.45
C PRO A 86 -1.76 -5.82 -9.11
N THR A 87 -2.47 -6.95 -9.12
CA THR A 87 -2.95 -7.60 -7.90
C THR A 87 -1.80 -8.14 -7.06
N GLU A 88 -0.86 -8.89 -7.65
CA GLU A 88 0.30 -9.39 -6.90
C GLU A 88 1.20 -8.25 -6.39
N ALA A 89 1.38 -7.18 -7.18
CA ALA A 89 2.13 -6.01 -6.77
C ALA A 89 1.47 -5.28 -5.58
N SER A 90 0.14 -5.12 -5.62
CA SER A 90 -0.62 -4.55 -4.51
C SER A 90 -0.46 -5.37 -3.23
N TRP A 91 -0.60 -6.69 -3.34
CA TRP A 91 -0.39 -7.62 -2.23
C TRP A 91 1.02 -7.53 -1.66
N ALA A 92 2.05 -7.55 -2.52
CA ALA A 92 3.44 -7.47 -2.10
C ALA A 92 3.73 -6.16 -1.37
N LEU A 93 3.24 -5.04 -1.88
CA LEU A 93 3.41 -3.72 -1.27
C LEU A 93 2.77 -3.65 0.12
N LEU A 94 1.52 -4.07 0.25
CA LEU A 94 0.81 -4.05 1.53
C LEU A 94 1.39 -5.06 2.52
N ALA A 95 1.72 -6.28 2.07
CA ALA A 95 2.35 -7.29 2.92
C ALA A 95 3.71 -6.82 3.44
N ALA A 96 4.58 -6.25 2.59
CA ALA A 96 5.85 -5.68 3.04
C ALA A 96 5.63 -4.55 4.06
N THR A 97 4.67 -3.66 3.80
CA THR A 97 4.33 -2.58 4.72
C THR A 97 3.85 -3.10 6.09
N LEU A 98 3.01 -4.13 6.12
CA LEU A 98 2.38 -4.63 7.35
C LEU A 98 3.25 -5.62 8.12
N GLU A 99 4.07 -6.41 7.41
CA GLU A 99 4.80 -7.54 8.00
C GLU A 99 6.30 -7.27 8.17
N GLU A 100 6.90 -6.45 7.33
CA GLU A 100 8.34 -6.14 7.40
C GLU A 100 8.64 -4.93 8.27
N LEU A 101 7.86 -3.85 8.15
CA LEU A 101 8.08 -2.63 8.92
C LEU A 101 7.64 -2.76 10.38
N GLU A 102 8.27 -2.00 11.29
CA GLU A 102 7.69 -1.80 12.62
C GLU A 102 6.36 -1.03 12.56
N PRO A 103 5.40 -1.26 13.47
CA PRO A 103 4.05 -0.68 13.37
C PRO A 103 4.02 0.85 13.22
N ALA A 104 4.94 1.57 13.86
CA ALA A 104 5.08 3.01 13.72
C ALA A 104 5.41 3.43 12.27
N HIS A 105 6.37 2.73 11.64
CA HIS A 105 6.79 3.00 10.27
C HIS A 105 5.74 2.55 9.26
N ALA A 106 5.11 1.40 9.51
CA ALA A 106 3.96 0.95 8.73
C ALA A 106 2.87 2.03 8.74
N ARG A 107 2.56 2.61 9.91
CA ARG A 107 1.61 3.72 10.02
C ARG A 107 2.02 4.91 9.16
N THR A 108 3.28 5.33 9.23
CA THR A 108 3.77 6.44 8.40
C THR A 108 3.60 6.19 6.90
N VAL A 109 3.85 4.97 6.43
CA VAL A 109 3.64 4.59 5.02
C VAL A 109 2.15 4.61 4.66
N LEU A 110 1.31 4.02 5.50
CA LEU A 110 -0.15 3.96 5.26
C LEU A 110 -0.79 5.35 5.29
N GLU A 111 -0.39 6.22 6.23
CA GLU A 111 -0.84 7.62 6.28
C GLU A 111 -0.39 8.40 5.05
N SER A 112 0.83 8.16 4.58
CA SER A 112 1.35 8.77 3.34
C SER A 112 0.51 8.37 2.12
N LEU A 113 0.20 7.08 1.97
CA LEU A 113 -0.68 6.59 0.89
C LEU A 113 -2.08 7.21 0.97
N ALA A 114 -2.68 7.24 2.16
CA ALA A 114 -4.00 7.83 2.37
C ALA A 114 -4.03 9.33 2.05
N LEU A 115 -3.00 10.06 2.49
CA LEU A 115 -2.83 11.49 2.19
C LEU A 115 -2.62 11.74 0.70
N ALA A 116 -1.84 10.88 0.04
CA ALA A 116 -1.59 10.98 -1.39
C ALA A 116 -2.86 10.74 -2.20
N TRP A 117 -3.67 9.75 -1.81
CA TRP A 117 -5.01 9.54 -2.38
C TRP A 117 -5.87 10.80 -2.28
N GLN A 118 -6.00 11.37 -1.08
CA GLN A 118 -6.80 12.59 -0.86
C GLN A 118 -6.31 13.77 -1.70
N ARG A 119 -4.98 13.98 -1.77
CA ARG A 119 -4.39 15.06 -2.58
C ARG A 119 -4.58 14.85 -4.08
N SER A 120 -4.78 13.61 -4.51
CA SER A 120 -4.94 13.27 -5.92
C SER A 120 -6.33 13.51 -6.49
N TYR A 121 -7.30 13.96 -5.67
CA TYR A 121 -8.64 14.31 -6.16
C TYR A 121 -8.64 15.46 -7.18
N GLY A 122 -7.62 16.34 -7.13
CA GLY A 122 -7.43 17.39 -8.14
C GLY A 122 -6.71 16.94 -9.42
N ALA A 123 -6.28 15.68 -9.53
CA ALA A 123 -5.65 15.16 -10.74
C ALA A 123 -6.71 14.91 -11.82
N PHE A 124 -6.43 15.36 -13.05
CA PHE A 124 -7.37 15.26 -14.17
C PHE A 124 -7.26 13.94 -14.92
N THR A 125 -6.14 13.22 -14.76
CA THR A 125 -5.88 11.92 -15.39
C THR A 125 -5.45 10.84 -14.39
N SER A 126 -5.63 9.58 -14.78
CA SER A 126 -5.16 8.42 -13.99
C SER A 126 -3.64 8.44 -13.81
N GLU A 127 -2.89 8.81 -14.86
CA GLU A 127 -1.43 8.90 -14.82
C GLU A 127 -0.94 9.97 -13.85
N GLU A 128 -1.56 11.16 -13.84
CA GLU A 128 -1.23 12.22 -12.88
C GLU A 128 -1.50 11.79 -11.45
N ARG A 129 -2.61 11.09 -11.23
CA ARG A 129 -2.97 10.52 -9.93
C ARG A 129 -1.91 9.52 -9.47
N GLN A 130 -1.56 8.57 -10.31
CA GLN A 130 -0.52 7.57 -10.05
C GLN A 130 0.85 8.20 -9.79
N ARG A 131 1.26 9.19 -10.60
CA ARG A 131 2.52 9.92 -10.43
C ARG A 131 2.57 10.66 -9.10
N SER A 132 1.46 11.31 -8.71
CA SER A 132 1.34 12.01 -7.43
C SER A 132 1.47 11.05 -6.24
N ILE A 133 0.76 9.92 -6.28
CA ILE A 133 0.81 8.88 -5.25
C ILE A 133 2.23 8.30 -5.14
N ARG A 134 2.85 7.97 -6.27
CA ARG A 134 4.22 7.46 -6.33
C ARG A 134 5.23 8.43 -5.73
N ALA A 135 5.13 9.72 -6.08
CA ALA A 135 6.05 10.74 -5.60
C ALA A 135 5.97 10.95 -4.08
N GLU A 136 4.76 10.89 -3.50
CA GLU A 136 4.58 10.99 -2.05
C GLU A 136 5.15 9.75 -1.34
N LEU A 137 4.86 8.55 -1.85
CA LEU A 137 5.38 7.30 -1.28
C LEU A 137 6.92 7.26 -1.32
N GLN A 138 7.54 7.61 -2.46
CA GLN A 138 8.99 7.69 -2.60
C GLN A 138 9.61 8.72 -1.64
N ARG A 139 8.93 9.84 -1.37
CA ARG A 139 9.40 10.83 -0.39
C ARG A 139 9.35 10.27 1.03
N THR A 140 8.27 9.58 1.40
CA THR A 140 8.15 8.92 2.70
C THR A 140 9.21 7.84 2.89
N ILE A 141 9.45 7.00 1.89
CA ILE A 141 10.44 5.93 1.98
C ILE A 141 11.85 6.48 2.11
N ARG A 142 12.21 7.52 1.33
CA ARG A 142 13.51 8.19 1.51
C ARG A 142 13.72 8.73 2.92
N ARG A 143 12.67 9.26 3.57
CA ARG A 143 12.75 9.71 4.96
C ARG A 143 12.95 8.54 5.93
N LEU A 144 12.24 7.43 5.72
CA LEU A 144 12.38 6.22 6.55
C LEU A 144 13.76 5.56 6.39
N VAL A 145 14.31 5.55 5.17
CA VAL A 145 15.68 5.10 4.91
C VAL A 145 16.69 6.00 5.63
N ALA A 146 16.51 7.33 5.56
CA ALA A 146 17.39 8.27 6.26
C ALA A 146 17.32 8.15 7.80
N SER A 147 16.24 7.59 8.34
CA SER A 147 16.11 7.30 9.78
C SER A 147 16.52 5.88 10.17
N ASP A 148 17.11 5.10 9.26
CA ASP A 148 17.50 3.69 9.47
C ASP A 148 16.32 2.82 9.96
N ALA A 149 15.14 3.02 9.36
CA ALA A 149 13.92 2.32 9.75
C ALA A 149 14.03 0.80 9.51
N PRO A 150 13.85 -0.06 10.53
CA PRO A 150 13.93 -1.51 10.34
C PRO A 150 12.89 -2.03 9.35
N GLY A 151 13.32 -2.93 8.46
CA GLY A 151 12.47 -3.58 7.44
C GLY A 151 12.23 -2.76 6.17
N ILE A 152 12.83 -1.55 6.06
CA ILE A 152 12.63 -0.66 4.90
C ILE A 152 13.25 -1.20 3.60
N ASP A 153 14.23 -2.11 3.70
CA ASP A 153 14.91 -2.71 2.54
C ASP A 153 13.94 -3.49 1.65
N ALA A 154 13.01 -4.23 2.25
CA ALA A 154 12.00 -5.00 1.51
C ALA A 154 11.09 -4.07 0.69
N LEU A 155 10.67 -2.96 1.30
CA LEU A 155 9.83 -1.97 0.64
C LEU A 155 10.58 -1.23 -0.48
N THR A 156 11.85 -0.90 -0.24
CA THR A 156 12.72 -0.23 -1.23
C THR A 156 12.94 -1.14 -2.44
N ALA A 157 13.26 -2.42 -2.22
CA ALA A 157 13.46 -3.40 -3.29
C ALA A 157 12.20 -3.58 -4.15
N LEU A 158 11.02 -3.64 -3.54
CA LEU A 158 9.74 -3.74 -4.26
C LEU A 158 9.50 -2.54 -5.17
N LEU A 159 9.74 -1.32 -4.68
CA LEU A 159 9.52 -0.12 -5.49
C LEU A 159 10.51 0.01 -6.64
N THR A 160 11.76 -0.37 -6.44
CA THR A 160 12.74 -0.43 -7.53
C THR A 160 12.33 -1.45 -8.59
N ALA A 161 11.76 -2.60 -8.19
CA ALA A 161 11.24 -3.58 -9.14
C ALA A 161 10.05 -3.03 -9.95
N PHE A 162 9.15 -2.28 -9.30
CA PHE A 162 8.01 -1.64 -9.99
C PHE A 162 8.46 -0.59 -11.02
N GLU A 163 9.55 0.12 -10.75
CA GLU A 163 10.13 1.07 -11.71
C GLU A 163 10.73 0.34 -12.93
N GLY A 164 11.49 -0.73 -12.70
CA GLY A 164 12.11 -1.52 -13.78
C GLY A 164 11.11 -2.24 -14.70
N ASP A 165 9.95 -2.64 -14.19
CA ASP A 165 8.91 -3.30 -15.01
C ASP A 165 8.03 -2.30 -15.78
N SER A 166 7.83 -1.09 -15.23
CA SER A 166 7.09 -0.02 -15.90
C SER A 166 7.81 0.47 -17.15
N ASP A 167 9.14 0.62 -17.09
CA ASP A 167 9.94 1.13 -18.22
C ASP A 167 10.00 0.15 -19.40
N ARG A 168 9.95 -1.17 -19.12
CA ARG A 168 9.97 -2.21 -20.15
C ARG A 168 8.69 -2.25 -21.00
N HIS A 169 7.56 -1.86 -20.42
CA HIS A 169 6.26 -1.87 -21.10
C HIS A 169 6.02 -0.58 -21.89
N SER A 170 6.46 0.57 -21.37
CA SER A 170 6.46 1.84 -22.12
C SER A 170 7.38 1.80 -23.35
N GLY A 171 8.52 1.10 -23.27
CA GLY A 171 9.43 0.91 -24.40
C GLY A 171 8.93 -0.09 -25.46
N SER A 172 8.10 -1.05 -25.08
CA SER A 172 7.58 -2.07 -26.00
C SER A 172 6.43 -1.56 -26.88
N ALA A 173 5.73 -0.49 -26.48
CA ALA A 173 4.65 0.09 -27.25
C ALA A 173 5.13 0.89 -28.48
N ILE A 174 6.39 1.35 -28.48
CA ILE A 174 6.97 2.17 -29.56
C ILE A 174 7.50 1.30 -30.72
N LEU A 175 7.73 0.00 -30.50
CA LEU A 175 8.34 -0.91 -31.49
C LEU A 175 7.35 -1.73 -32.33
N LYS A 176 6.05 -1.37 -32.34
CA LYS A 176 5.04 -2.06 -33.18
C LYS A 176 4.49 -1.24 -34.35
N ASP A 177 4.91 0.00 -34.51
CA ASP A 177 4.60 0.83 -35.68
C ASP A 177 5.87 1.16 -36.45
N THR A 178 6.39 0.20 -37.22
CA THR A 178 7.31 0.42 -38.36
C THR A 178 7.26 -0.79 -39.29
#